data_AF-A0ABD0N315-F1
#
_entry.id   AF-A0ABD0N315-F1
#
_cell.length_a   1.000
_cell.length_b   1.000
_cell.length_c   1.000
_cell.angle_alpha   90.00
_cell.angle_beta   90.00
_cell.angle_gamma   90.00
#
_symmetry.space_group_name_H-M   'P 1'
#
loop_
_entity.id
_entity.type
_entity.pdbx_description
1 polymer ?
#
loop_
_entity_poly.entity_id
_entity_poly.type
_entity_poly.pdbx_seq_one_letter_code
_entity_poly.pdbx_strand_id
1 'polypeptide(L)'
;MRCLVARINHKTLIVICAVFALITILLWNKCSSDKDLPTQIRPQLEFAPTPEKDEENGQAPEAPPGSKEVTYEQIDCLINEDVIIKGRREGGEVYLPFSWVERYFDVYGRLVQYDGTERFEFSHSYSRVYTQREPYHPDGVFMSFEGYNVELRDRVKCISGVEGSFATL
;
A
#
# COMPACT_ATOMS: atom_id res chain seq x y z
N MET A 1 -0.58 -36.58 35.20
CA MET A 1 0.13 -36.27 33.95
C MET A 1 1.22 -37.32 33.75
N ARG A 2 1.07 -38.22 32.79
CA ARG A 2 2.09 -39.22 32.45
C ARG A 2 2.59 -38.90 31.06
N CYS A 3 3.82 -38.39 30.97
CA CYS A 3 4.51 -38.22 29.70
C CYS A 3 4.66 -39.59 29.05
N LEU A 4 3.84 -39.88 28.05
CA LEU A 4 4.06 -40.97 27.12
C LEU A 4 5.28 -40.60 26.27
N VAL A 5 6.47 -40.89 26.78
CA VAL A 5 7.68 -40.93 25.95
C VAL A 5 7.52 -42.15 25.07
N ALA A 6 6.89 -41.96 23.92
CA ALA A 6 6.81 -42.98 22.89
C ALA A 6 8.24 -43.33 22.48
N ARG A 7 8.65 -44.58 22.69
CA ARG A 7 9.88 -45.13 22.09
C ARG A 7 9.61 -45.28 20.59
N ILE A 8 9.70 -44.16 19.88
CA ILE A 8 9.50 -44.08 18.44
C ILE A 8 10.70 -44.75 17.80
N ASN A 9 10.48 -45.90 17.18
CA ASN A 9 11.52 -46.59 16.42
C ASN A 9 11.97 -45.68 15.27
N HIS A 10 13.28 -45.66 14.98
CA HIS A 10 13.84 -44.86 13.88
C HIS A 10 13.14 -45.13 12.54
N LYS A 11 12.68 -46.37 12.31
CA LYS A 11 11.87 -46.73 11.14
C LYS A 11 10.53 -45.97 11.08
N THR A 12 9.87 -45.81 12.22
CA THR A 12 8.61 -45.07 12.35
C THR A 12 8.83 -43.57 12.19
N LEU A 13 9.95 -43.05 12.70
CA LEU A 13 10.36 -41.65 12.50
C LEU A 13 10.59 -41.34 11.01
N ILE A 14 11.31 -42.21 10.30
CA ILE A 14 11.58 -42.06 8.86
C ILE A 14 10.27 -42.04 8.06
N VAL A 15 9.31 -42.90 8.38
CA VAL A 15 8.01 -42.93 7.71
C VAL A 15 7.23 -41.62 7.96
N ILE A 16 7.20 -41.12 9.19
CA ILE A 16 6.51 -39.85 9.51
C ILE A 16 7.17 -38.68 8.77
N CYS A 17 8.51 -38.60 8.77
CA CYS A 17 9.23 -37.56 8.04
C CYS A 17 8.98 -37.64 6.53
N ALA A 18 8.93 -38.83 5.95
CA ALA A 18 8.61 -39.00 4.53
C ALA A 18 7.19 -38.55 4.20
N VAL A 19 6.20 -38.88 5.04
CA VAL A 19 4.81 -38.43 4.86
C VAL A 19 4.70 -36.90 4.98
N PHE A 20 5.36 -36.30 5.96
CA PHE A 20 5.38 -34.83 6.10
C PHE A 20 6.01 -34.14 4.89
N ALA A 21 7.14 -34.64 4.40
CA ALA A 21 7.78 -34.12 3.19
C ALA A 21 6.85 -34.22 1.97
N LEU A 22 6.16 -35.35 1.82
CA LEU A 22 5.23 -35.58 0.71
C LEU A 22 4.03 -34.62 0.78
N ILE A 23 3.48 -34.38 1.98
CA ILE A 23 2.42 -33.39 2.20
C ILE A 23 2.91 -31.98 1.87
N THR A 24 4.11 -31.59 2.30
CA THR A 24 4.66 -30.26 1.98
C THR A 24 4.86 -30.06 0.47
N ILE A 25 5.32 -31.09 -0.25
CA ILE A 25 5.47 -31.05 -1.72
C ILE A 25 4.09 -30.94 -2.40
N LEU A 26 3.08 -31.69 -1.94
CA LEU A 26 1.73 -31.59 -2.49
C LEU A 26 1.11 -30.22 -2.27
N LEU A 27 1.33 -29.61 -1.10
CA LEU A 27 0.87 -28.25 -0.80
C LEU A 27 1.61 -27.20 -1.65
N TRP A 28 2.91 -27.39 -1.89
CA TRP A 28 3.66 -26.53 -2.82
C TRP A 28 3.17 -26.65 -4.26
N ASN A 29 2.91 -27.86 -4.75
CA ASN A 29 2.34 -28.05 -6.08
C ASN A 29 0.93 -27.45 -6.21
N LYS A 30 0.12 -27.51 -5.13
CA LYS A 30 -1.22 -26.91 -5.12
C LYS A 30 -1.16 -25.37 -5.08
N CYS A 31 -0.25 -24.77 -4.29
CA CYS A 31 -0.04 -23.32 -4.26
C CYS A 31 0.72 -22.77 -5.49
N SER A 32 1.47 -23.61 -6.22
CA SER A 32 2.05 -23.22 -7.51
C SER A 32 0.99 -23.16 -8.61
N SER A 33 -0.05 -23.99 -8.53
CA SER A 33 -1.12 -24.04 -9.53
C SER A 33 -2.11 -22.87 -9.45
N ASP A 34 -2.17 -22.16 -8.32
CA ASP A 34 -2.97 -20.92 -8.15
C ASP A 34 -2.21 -19.65 -8.58
N LYS A 35 -0.97 -19.77 -9.09
CA LYS A 35 -0.19 -18.63 -9.61
C LYS A 35 -0.23 -18.46 -11.13
N ASP A 36 -0.96 -19.32 -11.85
CA ASP A 36 -1.20 -19.13 -13.28
C ASP A 36 -2.43 -18.23 -13.50
N LEU A 37 -2.36 -16.99 -13.02
CA LEU A 37 -3.15 -15.90 -13.59
C LEU A 37 -2.38 -15.40 -14.83
N PRO A 38 -3.00 -15.35 -16.02
CA PRO A 38 -2.31 -14.95 -17.22
C PRO A 38 -1.76 -13.54 -17.05
N THR A 39 -0.44 -13.43 -17.20
CA THR A 39 0.27 -12.18 -17.44
C THR A 39 -0.38 -11.51 -18.65
N GLN A 40 -1.29 -10.58 -18.40
CA GLN A 40 -1.82 -9.69 -19.41
C GLN A 40 -0.67 -8.77 -19.81
N ILE A 41 -0.24 -8.97 -21.05
CA ILE A 41 0.76 -8.22 -21.78
C ILE A 41 0.48 -6.73 -21.57
N ARG A 42 1.38 -6.07 -20.86
CA ARG A 42 1.53 -4.61 -20.85
C ARG A 42 1.51 -4.13 -22.31
N PRO A 43 0.54 -3.35 -22.78
CA PRO A 43 0.72 -2.62 -24.03
C PRO A 43 1.96 -1.73 -23.83
N GLN A 44 2.99 -2.00 -24.62
CA GLN A 44 4.08 -1.06 -24.86
C GLN A 44 3.42 0.28 -25.19
N LEU A 45 3.63 1.27 -24.32
CA LEU A 45 3.40 2.66 -24.68
C LEU A 45 4.56 3.02 -25.62
N GLU A 46 4.40 2.65 -26.88
CA GLU A 46 5.35 2.96 -27.94
C GLU A 46 5.32 4.48 -28.11
N PHE A 47 6.41 5.13 -27.68
CA PHE A 47 6.64 6.56 -27.88
C PHE A 47 6.69 6.79 -29.40
N ALA A 48 5.59 7.25 -29.98
CA ALA A 48 5.54 7.61 -31.39
C ALA A 48 6.46 8.83 -31.61
N PRO A 49 7.29 8.85 -32.68
CA PRO A 49 8.14 9.98 -33.00
C PRO A 49 7.30 11.19 -33.37
N THR A 50 7.72 12.36 -32.90
CA THR A 50 7.22 13.67 -33.30
C THR A 50 7.22 13.80 -34.83
N PRO A 51 6.08 14.06 -35.49
CA PRO A 51 6.07 14.50 -36.87
C PRO A 51 6.30 16.01 -36.89
N GLU A 52 7.36 16.38 -37.58
CA GLU A 52 7.68 17.76 -37.95
C GLU A 52 6.52 18.36 -38.76
N LYS A 53 6.36 19.68 -38.62
CA LYS A 53 5.37 20.49 -39.33
C LYS A 53 5.58 20.38 -40.83
N ASP A 54 4.50 20.18 -41.57
CA ASP A 54 4.31 20.80 -42.88
C ASP A 54 2.82 21.10 -43.09
N GLU A 55 2.57 22.29 -43.63
CA GLU A 55 1.27 22.89 -43.85
C GLU A 55 0.53 22.26 -45.05
N GLU A 56 -0.79 22.47 -45.03
CA GLU A 56 -1.65 22.74 -46.19
C GLU A 56 -2.74 21.69 -46.53
N ASN A 57 -3.96 22.25 -46.52
CA ASN A 57 -5.17 21.88 -47.23
C ASN A 57 -6.26 21.12 -46.44
N GLY A 58 -7.42 21.78 -46.36
CA GLY A 58 -8.49 21.47 -45.42
C GLY A 58 -9.47 20.41 -45.89
N GLN A 59 -9.98 19.65 -44.91
CA GLN A 59 -11.37 19.21 -44.81
C GLN A 59 -11.60 18.63 -43.42
N ALA A 60 -12.67 19.06 -42.75
CA ALA A 60 -13.00 18.64 -41.39
C ALA A 60 -13.24 17.12 -41.32
N PRO A 61 -12.55 16.36 -40.46
CA PRO A 61 -12.86 14.96 -40.23
C PRO A 61 -14.05 14.85 -39.27
N GLU A 62 -15.12 14.26 -39.76
CA GLU A 62 -16.30 13.83 -39.01
C GLU A 62 -15.88 12.94 -37.82
N ALA A 63 -16.40 13.22 -36.62
CA ALA A 63 -16.01 12.53 -35.39
C ALA A 63 -16.48 11.05 -35.42
N PRO A 64 -15.64 10.09 -34.99
CA PRO A 64 -16.04 8.69 -34.93
C PRO A 64 -17.13 8.45 -33.87
N PRO A 65 -18.10 7.55 -34.13
CA PRO A 65 -19.24 7.32 -33.24
C PRO A 65 -18.84 6.40 -32.08
N GLY A 66 -19.18 6.82 -30.86
CA GLY A 66 -19.33 5.91 -29.72
C GLY A 66 -18.23 5.94 -28.66
N SER A 67 -17.93 7.11 -28.08
CA SER A 67 -17.60 7.09 -26.65
C SER A 67 -18.87 6.67 -25.93
N LYS A 68 -18.92 5.44 -25.39
CA LYS A 68 -19.95 5.07 -24.42
C LYS A 68 -19.87 6.14 -23.33
N GLU A 69 -20.88 7.00 -23.27
CA GLU A 69 -20.97 8.06 -22.28
C GLU A 69 -21.07 7.39 -20.93
N VAL A 70 -19.95 7.28 -20.22
CA VAL A 70 -19.92 6.61 -18.93
C VAL A 70 -20.55 7.57 -17.93
N THR A 71 -21.82 7.32 -17.62
CA THR A 71 -22.60 8.17 -16.72
C THR A 71 -22.09 7.99 -15.30
N TYR A 72 -21.61 9.08 -14.71
CA TYR A 72 -21.28 9.13 -13.29
C TYR A 72 -22.56 9.35 -12.49
N GLU A 73 -22.98 8.33 -11.73
CA GLU A 73 -24.20 8.38 -10.94
C GLU A 73 -23.87 8.39 -9.43
N GLN A 74 -24.64 9.15 -8.66
CA GLN A 74 -24.56 9.09 -7.20
C GLN A 74 -25.38 7.89 -6.70
N ILE A 75 -24.81 7.13 -5.77
CA ILE A 75 -25.45 5.94 -5.19
C ILE A 75 -25.34 5.94 -3.66
N ASP A 76 -26.33 5.34 -3.01
CA ASP A 76 -26.34 5.14 -1.56
C ASP A 76 -25.65 3.82 -1.21
N CYS A 77 -24.63 3.87 -0.36
CA CYS A 77 -23.88 2.71 0.11
C CYS A 77 -24.22 2.45 1.58
N LEU A 78 -24.93 1.36 1.85
CA LEU A 78 -25.25 0.90 3.21
C LEU A 78 -24.05 0.12 3.77
N ILE A 79 -23.41 0.67 4.80
CA ILE A 79 -22.24 0.07 5.46
C ILE A 79 -22.72 -0.73 6.66
N ASN A 80 -22.51 -2.05 6.63
CA ASN A 80 -22.83 -2.99 7.71
C ASN A 80 -24.26 -2.85 8.28
N GLU A 81 -25.23 -2.51 7.43
CA GLU A 81 -26.64 -2.30 7.84
C GLU A 81 -26.86 -1.16 8.86
N ASP A 82 -25.89 -0.26 9.04
CA ASP A 82 -25.91 0.78 10.07
C ASP A 82 -25.95 2.19 9.46
N VAL A 83 -24.90 2.57 8.71
CA VAL A 83 -24.75 3.92 8.18
C VAL A 83 -24.84 3.93 6.66
N ILE A 84 -25.61 4.87 6.10
CA ILE A 84 -25.67 5.12 4.66
C ILE A 84 -24.72 6.27 4.31
N ILE A 85 -23.76 6.00 3.42
CA ILE A 85 -22.86 7.01 2.86
C ILE A 85 -23.14 7.23 1.37
N LYS A 86 -22.74 8.40 0.86
CA LYS A 86 -22.89 8.74 -0.56
C LYS A 86 -21.64 8.31 -1.34
N GLY A 87 -21.79 7.29 -2.18
CA GLY A 87 -20.78 6.83 -3.13
C GLY A 87 -21.02 7.37 -4.54
N ARG A 88 -20.16 6.93 -5.47
CA ARG A 88 -20.33 7.15 -6.91
C ARG A 88 -20.28 5.82 -7.63
N ARG A 89 -21.04 5.69 -8.71
CA ARG A 89 -21.05 4.52 -9.56
C ARG A 89 -20.71 4.92 -10.99
N GLU A 90 -19.85 4.13 -11.62
CA GLU A 90 -19.44 4.30 -13.00
C GLU A 90 -19.60 2.94 -13.70
N GLY A 91 -20.72 2.78 -14.42
CA GLY A 91 -21.10 1.49 -15.00
C GLY A 91 -21.27 0.38 -13.94
N GLY A 92 -20.29 -0.52 -13.84
CA GLY A 92 -20.27 -1.62 -12.88
C GLY A 92 -19.46 -1.37 -11.60
N GLU A 93 -18.63 -0.31 -11.59
CA GLU A 93 -17.71 -0.02 -10.48
C GLU A 93 -18.34 0.94 -9.47
N VAL A 94 -18.05 0.76 -8.19
CA VAL A 94 -18.52 1.63 -7.10
C VAL A 94 -17.33 2.25 -6.38
N TYR A 95 -17.31 3.58 -6.35
CA TYR A 95 -16.30 4.37 -5.65
C TYR A 95 -16.86 4.90 -4.33
N LEU A 96 -16.08 4.75 -3.27
CA LEU A 96 -16.42 5.25 -1.93
C LEU A 96 -15.68 6.56 -1.63
N PRO A 97 -16.30 7.48 -0.86
CA PRO A 97 -15.65 8.72 -0.47
C PRO A 97 -14.49 8.44 0.49
N PHE A 98 -13.30 8.96 0.16
CA PHE A 98 -12.11 8.73 0.99
C PHE A 98 -12.26 9.25 2.43
N SER A 99 -13.02 10.32 2.64
CA SER A 99 -13.29 10.84 4.00
C SER A 99 -13.97 9.82 4.93
N TRP A 100 -14.73 8.87 4.38
CA TRP A 100 -15.27 7.74 5.13
C TRP A 100 -14.21 6.64 5.29
N VAL A 101 -13.51 6.29 4.22
CA VAL A 101 -12.45 5.26 4.23
C VAL A 101 -11.37 5.59 5.27
N GLU A 102 -10.93 6.85 5.31
CA GLU A 102 -9.93 7.40 6.25
C GLU A 102 -10.31 7.09 7.71
N ARG A 103 -11.54 7.41 8.09
CA ARG A 103 -12.03 7.26 9.48
C ARG A 103 -12.41 5.83 9.83
N TYR A 104 -12.98 5.10 8.87
CA TYR A 104 -13.48 3.75 9.10
C TYR A 104 -12.34 2.73 9.20
N PHE A 105 -11.30 2.87 8.38
CA PHE A 105 -10.15 1.98 8.37
C PHE A 105 -8.93 2.51 9.12
N ASP A 106 -8.99 3.74 9.65
CA ASP A 106 -7.86 4.43 10.30
C ASP A 106 -6.60 4.47 9.41
N VAL A 107 -6.80 5.00 8.20
CA VAL A 107 -5.78 5.12 7.14
C VAL A 107 -5.61 6.57 6.73
N TYR A 108 -4.52 6.90 6.04
CA TYR A 108 -4.17 8.28 5.69
C TYR A 108 -4.17 8.49 4.19
N GLY A 109 -4.53 9.69 3.75
CA GLY A 109 -4.38 10.08 2.37
C GLY A 109 -4.41 11.57 2.17
N ARG A 110 -3.76 12.03 1.11
CA ARG A 110 -3.71 13.46 0.75
C ARG A 110 -3.52 13.65 -0.74
N LEU A 111 -3.98 14.80 -1.24
CA LEU A 111 -3.68 15.25 -2.60
C LEU A 111 -2.33 15.96 -2.60
N VAL A 112 -1.45 15.55 -3.51
CA VAL A 112 -0.14 16.16 -3.72
C VAL A 112 -0.02 16.57 -5.17
N GLN A 113 0.49 17.77 -5.41
CA GLN A 113 0.70 18.29 -6.76
C GLN A 113 2.14 18.00 -7.21
N TYR A 114 2.26 17.31 -8.35
CA TYR A 114 3.52 16.98 -9.02
C TYR A 114 3.49 17.52 -10.44
N ASP A 115 4.42 18.41 -10.80
CA ASP A 115 4.60 18.91 -12.17
C ASP A 115 3.29 19.33 -12.87
N GLY A 116 2.42 20.03 -12.12
CA GLY A 116 1.12 20.51 -12.60
C GLY A 116 -0.02 19.48 -12.57
N THR A 117 0.25 18.22 -12.23
CA THR A 117 -0.76 17.16 -12.07
C THR A 117 -1.03 16.89 -10.59
N GLU A 118 -2.29 16.75 -10.21
CA GLU A 118 -2.69 16.34 -8.87
C GLU A 118 -2.72 14.80 -8.75
N ARG A 119 -2.15 14.27 -7.68
CA ARG A 119 -2.15 12.84 -7.36
C ARG A 119 -2.59 12.61 -5.93
N PHE A 120 -3.50 11.68 -5.74
CA PHE A 120 -3.85 11.19 -4.41
C PHE A 120 -2.82 10.17 -3.92
N GLU A 121 -2.16 10.46 -2.80
CA GLU A 121 -1.26 9.54 -2.11
C GLU A 121 -2.01 8.88 -0.95
N PHE A 122 -2.08 7.55 -0.97
CA PHE A 122 -2.65 6.73 0.12
C PHE A 122 -1.53 6.11 0.94
N SER A 123 -1.68 6.09 2.27
CA SER A 123 -0.79 5.39 3.20
C SER A 123 -1.57 4.68 4.28
N HIS A 124 -1.25 3.41 4.51
CA HIS A 124 -1.87 2.62 5.57
C HIS A 124 -1.40 3.03 6.98
N SER A 125 -0.22 3.65 7.10
CA SER A 125 0.32 4.09 8.38
C SER A 125 1.02 5.43 8.27
N TYR A 126 1.17 6.09 9.41
CA TYR A 126 2.09 7.20 9.58
C TYR A 126 3.43 6.69 10.13
N SER A 127 4.46 7.51 10.03
CA SER A 127 5.85 7.19 10.37
C SER A 127 6.57 6.24 9.41
N ARG A 128 7.91 6.32 9.42
CA ARG A 128 8.80 5.50 8.60
C ARG A 128 9.79 4.80 9.50
N VAL A 129 10.17 3.59 9.10
CA VAL A 129 11.24 2.84 9.77
C VAL A 129 12.57 3.52 9.45
N TYR A 130 13.42 3.68 10.47
CA TYR A 130 14.75 4.24 10.30
C TYR A 130 15.66 3.26 9.54
N THR A 131 16.29 3.74 8.46
CA THR A 131 17.24 2.94 7.68
C THR A 131 18.60 2.97 8.35
N GLN A 132 18.92 1.93 9.13
CA GLN A 132 20.22 1.77 9.80
C GLN A 132 21.34 1.66 8.76
N ARG A 133 22.41 2.45 8.94
CA ARG A 133 23.56 2.49 8.01
C ARG A 133 24.69 1.56 8.43
N GLU A 134 24.82 1.32 9.72
CA GLU A 134 25.87 0.50 10.34
C GLU A 134 25.35 -0.20 11.60
N PRO A 135 26.01 -1.29 12.07
CA PRO A 135 25.69 -1.91 13.35
C PRO A 135 25.83 -0.93 14.51
N TYR A 136 24.97 -1.07 15.52
CA TYR A 136 24.99 -0.19 16.69
C TYR A 136 26.32 -0.26 17.45
N HIS A 137 26.86 0.90 17.76
CA HIS A 137 27.96 1.08 18.70
C HIS A 137 27.66 2.25 19.66
N PRO A 138 28.13 2.22 20.92
CA PRO A 138 27.73 3.20 21.94
C PRO A 138 28.16 4.65 21.68
N ASP A 139 29.21 4.84 20.88
CA ASP A 139 29.80 6.14 20.50
C ASP A 139 29.20 6.71 19.20
N GLY A 140 28.26 6.00 18.57
CA GLY A 140 27.60 6.39 17.34
C GLY A 140 26.28 7.13 17.52
N VAL A 141 25.55 7.26 16.40
CA VAL A 141 24.18 7.80 16.42
C VAL A 141 23.29 6.90 17.28
N PHE A 142 22.54 7.53 18.19
CA PHE A 142 21.61 6.81 19.05
C PHE A 142 20.34 6.42 18.28
N MET A 143 20.36 5.23 17.67
CA MET A 143 19.22 4.66 16.94
C MET A 143 18.72 5.61 15.84
N SER A 144 17.52 6.19 16.00
CA SER A 144 16.90 7.10 15.02
C SER A 144 16.84 8.55 15.51
N PHE A 145 17.56 8.91 16.57
CA PHE A 145 17.45 10.23 17.20
C PHE A 145 17.95 11.35 16.29
N GLU A 146 18.71 11.04 15.23
CA GLU A 146 19.11 12.05 14.22
C GLU A 146 17.93 12.74 13.54
N GLY A 147 16.75 12.11 13.48
CA GLY A 147 15.53 12.69 12.91
C GLY A 147 14.57 13.31 13.94
N TYR A 148 14.97 13.40 15.22
CA TYR A 148 14.08 13.81 16.31
C TYR A 148 14.34 15.27 16.70
N ASN A 149 13.33 16.13 16.51
CA ASN A 149 13.33 17.49 17.07
C ASN A 149 12.59 17.45 18.42
N VAL A 150 13.32 17.61 19.52
CA VAL A 150 12.77 17.46 20.88
C VAL A 150 12.12 18.76 21.35
N GLU A 151 12.75 19.88 21.01
CA GLU A 151 12.37 21.25 21.33
C GLU A 151 11.04 21.69 20.68
N LEU A 152 10.65 21.05 19.57
CA LEU A 152 9.40 21.35 18.86
C LEU A 152 8.19 20.59 19.40
N ARG A 153 8.36 19.77 20.44
CA ARG A 153 7.26 19.01 21.03
C ARG A 153 6.46 19.92 21.95
N ASP A 154 5.14 19.93 21.82
CA ASP A 154 4.24 20.77 22.63
C ASP A 154 4.38 20.58 24.15
N ARG A 155 4.91 19.44 24.59
CA ARG A 155 5.19 19.14 26.00
C ARG A 155 6.46 19.81 26.55
N VAL A 156 7.31 20.36 25.68
CA VAL A 156 8.50 21.14 26.06
C VAL A 156 8.07 22.60 26.15
N LYS A 157 8.09 23.13 27.38
CA LYS A 157 7.68 24.50 27.66
C LYS A 157 8.69 25.51 27.12
N CYS A 158 9.96 25.28 27.44
CA CYS A 158 11.07 26.14 27.06
C CYS A 158 12.41 25.43 27.26
N ILE A 159 13.49 26.06 26.79
CA ILE A 159 14.85 25.73 27.17
C ILE A 159 15.21 26.55 28.40
N SER A 160 15.61 25.89 29.50
CA SER A 160 16.01 26.55 30.74
C SER A 160 17.27 27.38 30.53
N GLY A 161 17.21 28.67 30.86
CA GLY A 161 18.39 29.56 30.76
C GLY A 161 19.46 29.29 31.81
N VAL A 162 19.12 28.59 32.90
CA VAL A 162 20.07 28.22 33.97
C VAL A 162 20.74 26.88 33.66
N GLU A 163 19.95 25.90 33.22
CA GLU A 163 20.43 24.52 33.06
C GLU A 163 20.84 24.19 31.62
N GLY A 164 20.38 24.96 30.63
CA GLY A 164 20.53 24.61 29.21
C GLY A 164 19.75 23.36 28.79
N SER A 165 18.85 22.87 29.65
CA SER A 165 18.05 21.66 29.48
C SER A 165 16.60 22.00 29.09
N PHE A 166 15.87 21.02 28.55
CA PHE A 166 14.44 21.18 28.27
C PHE A 166 13.61 21.20 29.56
N ALA A 167 12.87 22.28 29.79
CA ALA A 167 11.84 22.34 30.82
C ALA A 167 10.51 21.82 30.26
N THR A 168 9.87 20.92 30.98
CA THR A 168 8.57 20.33 30.61
C THR A 168 7.41 21.03 31.33
N LEU A 169 6.21 20.92 30.77
CA LEU A 169 4.98 21.46 31.34
C LEU A 169 4.52 20.71 32.59
#